data_AF-A0A954C451-F1
#
_entry.id   AF-A0A954C451-F1
#
_cell.length_a   1.000
_cell.length_b   1.000
_cell.length_c   1.000
_cell.angle_alpha   90.00
_cell.angle_beta   90.00
_cell.angle_gamma   90.00
#
_symmetry.space_group_name_H-M   'P 1'
#
loop_
_entity.id
_entity.type
_entity.pdbx_description
1 polymer ?
#
loop_
_entity_poly.entity_id
_entity_poly.type
_entity_poly.pdbx_seq_one_letter_code
_entity_poly.pdbx_strand_id
1 'polypeptide(L)'
;MTWTQSCLALALCCALTAEAKTEATLTGQDGLAKVGQPVTLKAKLERSGILGINPDVSEEKLDFFLVSRDGKELSEAQFIATGKTDDDGTASVDYTPDETGLLLIEARVRRGSDYIAFPAEILIGVPDPKRPILLVQVDQTVSEATNLDMFRGKDVKDIAAVDGAKQVLELLASPYQLVYLTDLEASFTSGFKAWLQQKGLPRAPVLFWDLSRSLSHATYMQSLIERLSQDFPQIVAGVGGQTVDGLAYLEHGAAGIVLADEPDEDDWRVELLRASSWQDVLGHLALIYEAEKLLKVASGEDSAKAKAAIDTMCRVGLPGKGYVHRFRRSADPSLALAANLVSGKISANEAFAESLDASDPARALASLLAAWRYGEASVVGSLYRERGVGVQAPIPPVERAEVLNRSEPEPGRVVFKVRLLAGSDALQRQVTVVDTDGAWKIAGVE
;
A
#
# COMPACT_ATOMS: atom_id res chain seq x y z
N MET A 1 8.55 -91.17 37.22
CA MET A 1 9.42 -89.97 37.16
C MET A 1 9.65 -89.64 35.71
N THR A 2 9.12 -88.52 35.23
CA THR A 2 9.76 -87.51 34.34
C THR A 2 8.66 -86.58 33.82
N TRP A 3 8.60 -85.39 34.43
CA TRP A 3 7.85 -84.22 33.99
C TRP A 3 8.79 -83.36 33.15
N THR A 4 8.55 -83.23 31.84
CA THR A 4 9.09 -82.13 31.01
C THR A 4 8.23 -81.98 29.74
N GLN A 5 7.08 -81.34 29.88
CA GLN A 5 6.37 -80.68 28.78
C GLN A 5 5.75 -79.40 29.34
N SER A 6 5.81 -78.32 28.56
CA SER A 6 5.27 -76.96 28.80
C SER A 6 6.32 -75.90 29.12
N CYS A 7 7.00 -75.42 28.08
CA CYS A 7 7.61 -74.08 28.00
C CYS A 7 7.77 -73.68 26.51
N LEU A 8 6.70 -73.83 25.71
CA LEU A 8 6.68 -73.38 24.32
C LEU A 8 5.31 -72.78 23.96
N ALA A 9 4.89 -71.78 24.71
CA ALA A 9 3.75 -70.93 24.40
C ALA A 9 3.98 -69.55 25.04
N LEU A 10 3.64 -68.47 24.31
CA LEU A 10 3.82 -67.05 24.64
C LEU A 10 5.16 -66.38 24.24
N ALA A 11 5.56 -66.50 22.98
CA ALA A 11 6.42 -65.49 22.33
C ALA A 11 5.95 -65.15 20.90
N LEU A 12 4.67 -65.38 20.60
CA LEU A 12 4.04 -65.03 19.33
C LEU A 12 2.96 -63.97 19.56
N CYS A 13 3.04 -62.91 18.76
CA CYS A 13 1.94 -62.01 18.38
C CYS A 13 1.54 -60.87 19.33
N CYS A 14 2.51 -60.11 19.85
CA CYS A 14 2.32 -58.66 19.98
C CYS A 14 3.11 -57.93 18.89
N ALA A 15 2.99 -58.41 17.64
CA ALA A 15 3.19 -57.54 16.49
C ALA A 15 1.99 -56.58 16.49
N LEU A 16 2.07 -55.56 17.35
CA LEU A 16 1.28 -54.35 17.18
C LEU A 16 1.67 -53.85 15.78
N THR A 17 0.83 -54.14 14.80
CA THR A 17 0.84 -53.44 13.53
C THR A 17 0.56 -51.99 13.90
N ALA A 18 1.61 -51.21 14.11
CA ALA A 18 1.49 -49.77 14.14
C ALA A 18 0.89 -49.41 12.79
N GLU A 19 -0.40 -49.12 12.77
CA GLU A 19 -1.06 -48.63 11.57
C GLU A 19 -0.28 -47.42 11.11
N ALA A 20 0.29 -47.52 9.91
CA ALA A 20 1.05 -46.44 9.33
C ALA A 20 0.11 -45.25 9.18
N LYS A 21 0.37 -44.19 9.93
CA LYS A 21 -0.41 -42.95 9.83
C LYS A 21 -0.28 -42.40 8.42
N THR A 22 -1.37 -41.85 7.91
CA THR A 22 -1.41 -41.23 6.59
C THR A 22 -0.82 -39.82 6.66
N GLU A 23 0.16 -39.53 5.82
CA GLU A 23 0.75 -38.20 5.73
C GLU A 23 -0.24 -37.19 5.13
N ALA A 24 -0.34 -36.03 5.78
CA ALA A 24 -1.20 -34.94 5.38
C ALA A 24 -0.47 -33.60 5.49
N THR A 25 -0.98 -32.61 4.76
CA THR A 25 -0.56 -31.21 4.82
C THR A 25 -1.64 -30.43 5.55
N LEU A 26 -1.22 -29.62 6.52
CA LEU A 26 -2.10 -28.70 7.24
C LEU A 26 -1.70 -27.27 6.89
N THR A 27 -2.68 -26.44 6.55
CA THR A 27 -2.47 -25.06 6.10
C THR A 27 -3.39 -24.11 6.88
N GLY A 28 -2.83 -23.05 7.46
CA GLY A 28 -3.56 -22.06 8.25
C GLY A 28 -3.85 -20.79 7.44
N GLN A 29 -5.08 -20.27 7.53
CA GLN A 29 -5.47 -19.02 6.85
C GLN A 29 -5.36 -17.84 7.81
N ASP A 30 -4.58 -16.83 7.42
CA ASP A 30 -4.43 -15.61 8.20
C ASP A 30 -5.68 -14.74 8.13
N GLY A 31 -5.76 -13.76 9.03
CA GLY A 31 -6.89 -12.85 9.07
C GLY A 31 -6.62 -11.59 9.87
N LEU A 32 -7.61 -10.71 9.84
CA LEU A 32 -7.68 -9.54 10.72
C LEU A 32 -8.86 -9.68 11.67
N ALA A 33 -8.70 -9.15 12.87
CA ALA A 33 -9.72 -9.14 13.90
C ALA A 33 -9.75 -7.80 14.63
N LYS A 34 -10.79 -7.60 15.45
CA LYS A 34 -10.92 -6.48 16.38
C LYS A 34 -11.01 -7.01 17.80
N VAL A 35 -10.46 -6.25 18.74
CA VAL A 35 -10.56 -6.58 20.17
C VAL A 35 -12.03 -6.75 20.57
N GLY A 36 -12.35 -7.85 21.23
CA GLY A 36 -13.69 -8.16 21.72
C GLY A 36 -14.69 -8.57 20.63
N GLN A 37 -14.28 -8.67 19.36
CA GLN A 37 -15.13 -9.19 18.28
C GLN A 37 -14.67 -10.59 17.87
N PRO A 38 -15.60 -11.53 17.65
CA PRO A 38 -15.23 -12.86 17.19
C PRO A 38 -14.60 -12.79 15.79
N VAL A 39 -13.54 -13.57 15.60
CA VAL A 39 -12.91 -13.88 14.31
C VAL A 39 -12.93 -15.38 14.11
N THR A 40 -13.18 -15.83 12.88
CA THR A 40 -13.15 -17.24 12.53
C THR A 40 -11.72 -17.64 12.15
N LEU A 41 -11.13 -18.53 12.94
CA LEU A 41 -9.86 -19.19 12.64
C LEU A 41 -10.11 -20.35 11.70
N LYS A 42 -9.30 -20.50 10.65
CA LYS A 42 -9.46 -21.55 9.65
C LYS A 42 -8.16 -22.29 9.39
N ALA A 43 -8.26 -23.62 9.33
CA ALA A 43 -7.16 -24.48 8.89
C ALA A 43 -7.70 -25.55 7.94
N LYS A 44 -6.97 -25.82 6.86
CA LYS A 44 -7.29 -26.84 5.86
C LYS A 44 -6.36 -28.04 6.00
N LEU A 45 -6.92 -29.25 6.03
CA LEU A 45 -6.19 -30.52 6.07
C LEU A 45 -6.40 -31.27 4.75
N GLU A 46 -5.30 -31.58 4.08
CA GLU A 46 -5.30 -32.28 2.79
C GLU A 46 -4.34 -33.47 2.85
N ARG A 47 -4.67 -34.58 2.20
CA ARG A 47 -3.76 -35.73 2.07
C ARG A 47 -2.64 -35.40 1.09
N SER A 48 -1.45 -35.93 1.36
CA SER A 48 -0.35 -35.90 0.39
C SER A 48 -0.76 -36.66 -0.87
N GLY A 49 -0.98 -35.92 -1.96
CA GLY A 49 -1.48 -36.45 -3.20
C GLY A 49 -0.40 -36.92 -4.18
N ILE A 50 -0.85 -37.42 -5.33
CA ILE A 50 0.00 -37.76 -6.48
C ILE A 50 -0.25 -36.69 -7.55
N LEU A 51 0.83 -36.19 -8.19
CA LEU A 51 0.77 -35.15 -9.23
C LEU A 51 0.15 -33.81 -8.77
N GLY A 52 0.33 -33.43 -7.50
CA GLY A 52 -0.11 -32.14 -6.97
C GLY A 52 -1.61 -32.03 -6.67
N ILE A 53 -2.38 -33.11 -6.84
CA ILE A 53 -3.79 -33.16 -6.44
C ILE A 53 -3.86 -33.70 -5.01
N ASN A 54 -3.99 -32.82 -4.04
CA ASN A 54 -4.08 -33.17 -2.61
C ASN A 54 -5.56 -33.32 -2.20
N PRO A 55 -6.07 -34.54 -1.96
CA PRO A 55 -7.48 -34.72 -1.62
C PRO A 55 -7.80 -34.17 -0.22
N ASP A 56 -8.95 -33.52 -0.09
CA ASP A 56 -9.44 -33.03 1.20
C ASP A 56 -9.62 -34.17 2.23
N VAL A 57 -9.42 -33.84 3.50
CA VAL A 57 -9.64 -34.73 4.65
C VAL A 57 -10.81 -34.21 5.47
N SER A 58 -11.97 -34.84 5.32
CA SER A 58 -13.18 -34.47 6.05
C SER A 58 -13.29 -35.16 7.41
N GLU A 59 -14.10 -34.55 8.28
CA GLU A 59 -14.53 -35.08 9.58
C GLU A 59 -13.42 -35.26 10.64
N GLU A 60 -12.21 -34.78 10.36
CA GLU A 60 -11.04 -34.84 11.23
C GLU A 60 -11.03 -33.70 12.24
N LYS A 61 -10.48 -33.91 13.44
CA LYS A 61 -10.48 -32.91 14.50
C LYS A 61 -9.14 -32.17 14.54
N LEU A 62 -9.22 -30.84 14.47
CA LEU A 62 -8.07 -29.95 14.60
C LEU A 62 -8.17 -29.16 15.90
N ASP A 63 -7.10 -29.17 16.69
CA ASP A 63 -6.98 -28.39 17.92
C ASP A 63 -6.22 -27.09 17.63
N PHE A 64 -6.77 -25.96 18.06
CA PHE A 64 -6.22 -24.62 17.84
C PHE A 64 -5.60 -24.08 19.14
N PHE A 65 -4.40 -23.53 19.05
CA PHE A 65 -3.65 -23.01 20.18
C PHE A 65 -3.09 -21.62 19.89
N LEU A 66 -3.24 -20.68 20.82
CA LEU A 66 -2.45 -19.46 20.80
C LEU A 66 -1.05 -19.78 21.34
N VAL A 67 -0.01 -19.46 20.57
CA VAL A 67 1.39 -19.82 20.91
C VAL A 67 2.30 -18.61 21.08
N SER A 68 1.99 -17.48 20.44
CA SER A 68 2.78 -16.24 20.59
C SER A 68 1.91 -15.00 20.46
N ARG A 69 2.32 -13.92 21.14
CA ARG A 69 1.76 -12.57 21.01
C ARG A 69 2.89 -11.58 20.72
N ASP A 70 2.76 -10.80 19.65
CA ASP A 70 3.76 -9.82 19.18
C ASP A 70 5.18 -10.39 19.06
N GLY A 71 5.26 -11.62 18.52
CA GLY A 71 6.53 -12.34 18.34
C GLY A 71 7.14 -12.87 19.64
N LYS A 72 6.47 -12.74 20.79
CA LYS A 72 6.88 -13.35 22.05
C LYS A 72 6.13 -14.65 22.25
N GLU A 73 6.88 -15.74 22.28
CA GLU A 73 6.35 -17.06 22.62
C GLU A 73 5.75 -17.07 24.03
N LEU A 74 4.60 -17.72 24.16
CA LEU A 74 3.98 -18.00 25.44
C LEU A 74 4.75 -19.13 26.13
N SER A 75 4.83 -19.08 27.46
CA SER A 75 5.46 -20.16 28.23
C SER A 75 4.75 -21.51 28.04
N GLU A 76 3.45 -21.47 27.79
CA GLU A 76 2.61 -22.62 27.44
C GLU A 76 1.63 -22.23 26.35
N ALA A 77 1.41 -23.12 25.38
CA ALA A 77 0.41 -22.92 24.34
C ALA A 77 -1.01 -22.91 24.95
N GLN A 78 -1.76 -21.84 24.72
CA GLN A 78 -3.12 -21.71 25.24
C GLN A 78 -4.11 -22.37 24.29
N PHE A 79 -4.78 -23.43 24.73
CA PHE A 79 -5.86 -24.06 23.97
C PHE A 79 -7.01 -23.08 23.73
N ILE A 80 -7.43 -22.94 22.48
CA ILE A 80 -8.55 -22.10 22.06
C ILE A 80 -9.80 -22.97 21.93
N ALA A 81 -9.80 -23.88 20.96
CA ALA A 81 -10.96 -24.69 20.62
C ALA A 81 -10.55 -25.88 19.73
N THR A 82 -11.52 -26.73 19.45
CA THR A 82 -11.40 -27.82 18.48
C THR A 82 -12.39 -27.61 17.36
N GLY A 83 -11.89 -27.55 16.14
CA GLY A 83 -12.70 -27.57 14.93
C GLY A 83 -12.76 -28.98 14.35
N LYS A 84 -13.79 -29.25 13.56
CA LYS A 84 -13.88 -30.46 12.75
C LYS A 84 -13.82 -30.06 11.28
N THR A 85 -13.04 -30.77 10.46
CA THR A 85 -12.95 -30.48 9.04
C THR A 85 -14.25 -30.82 8.32
N ASP A 86 -14.67 -29.95 7.41
CA ASP A 86 -15.82 -30.18 6.52
C ASP A 86 -15.44 -30.98 5.26
N ASP A 87 -16.35 -31.06 4.30
CA ASP A 87 -16.14 -31.80 3.04
C ASP A 87 -15.01 -31.20 2.17
N ASP A 88 -14.67 -29.92 2.38
CA ASP A 88 -13.56 -29.21 1.74
C ASP A 88 -12.28 -29.29 2.61
N GLY A 89 -12.26 -30.18 3.62
CA GLY A 89 -11.11 -30.39 4.50
C GLY A 89 -10.81 -29.22 5.43
N THR A 90 -11.73 -28.27 5.59
CA THR A 90 -11.51 -27.04 6.37
C THR A 90 -12.15 -27.14 7.75
N ALA A 91 -11.36 -26.97 8.81
CA ALA A 91 -11.90 -26.77 10.15
C ALA A 91 -11.95 -25.28 10.49
N SER A 92 -13.06 -24.85 11.07
CA SER A 92 -13.28 -23.48 11.53
C SER A 92 -13.62 -23.44 13.01
N VAL A 93 -13.09 -22.47 13.74
CA VAL A 93 -13.47 -22.17 15.12
C VAL A 93 -13.54 -20.66 15.34
N ASP A 94 -14.45 -20.20 16.20
CA ASP A 94 -14.51 -18.79 16.57
C ASP A 94 -13.55 -18.50 17.73
N TYR A 95 -12.86 -17.37 17.65
CA TYR A 95 -11.97 -16.85 18.67
C TYR A 95 -12.18 -15.36 18.84
N THR A 96 -12.18 -14.87 20.08
CA THR A 96 -12.33 -13.45 20.36
C THR A 96 -11.05 -12.93 20.99
N PRO A 97 -10.20 -12.17 20.25
CA PRO A 97 -8.99 -11.61 20.81
C PRO A 97 -9.33 -10.56 21.88
N ASP A 98 -8.58 -10.58 22.96
CA ASP A 98 -8.75 -9.68 24.11
C ASP A 98 -7.83 -8.45 24.07
N GLU A 99 -6.82 -8.44 23.18
CA GLU A 99 -5.89 -7.34 23.01
C GLU A 99 -5.47 -7.14 21.55
N THR A 100 -4.91 -5.95 21.27
CA THR A 100 -4.30 -5.60 19.99
C THR A 100 -2.93 -6.27 19.84
N GLY A 101 -2.48 -6.50 18.62
CA GLY A 101 -1.16 -7.05 18.33
C GLY A 101 -1.21 -8.10 17.24
N LEU A 102 -0.08 -8.79 17.03
CA LEU A 102 0.02 -9.93 16.14
C LEU A 102 -0.05 -11.23 16.94
N LEU A 103 -1.10 -12.00 16.72
CA LEU A 103 -1.31 -13.29 17.37
C LEU A 103 -0.85 -14.41 16.45
N LEU A 104 0.00 -15.30 16.95
CA LEU A 104 0.36 -16.54 16.27
C LEU A 104 -0.42 -17.69 16.88
N ILE A 105 -1.26 -18.29 16.05
CA ILE A 105 -2.09 -19.43 16.39
C ILE A 105 -1.58 -20.64 15.61
N GLU A 106 -1.50 -21.79 16.27
CA GLU A 106 -1.21 -23.06 15.63
C GLU A 106 -2.47 -23.92 15.56
N ALA A 107 -2.78 -24.42 14.37
CA ALA A 107 -3.68 -25.55 14.21
C ALA A 107 -2.86 -26.85 14.23
N ARG A 108 -3.36 -27.86 14.95
CA ARG A 108 -2.70 -29.17 15.10
C ARG A 108 -3.69 -30.28 14.85
N VAL A 109 -3.27 -31.33 14.14
CA VAL A 109 -4.05 -32.57 14.05
C VAL A 109 -4.18 -33.18 15.45
N ARG A 110 -5.41 -33.50 15.86
CA ARG A 110 -5.66 -34.03 17.20
C ARG A 110 -4.91 -35.33 17.46
N ARG A 111 -4.41 -35.48 18.69
CA ARG A 111 -3.77 -36.72 19.13
C ARG A 111 -4.73 -37.90 18.98
N GLY A 112 -4.27 -38.94 18.29
CA GLY A 112 -5.04 -40.16 18.01
C GLY A 112 -5.68 -40.21 16.62
N SER A 113 -5.56 -39.15 15.82
CA SER A 113 -5.93 -39.18 14.40
C SER A 113 -5.09 -40.20 13.61
N ASP A 114 -5.68 -40.74 12.55
CA ASP A 114 -5.04 -41.58 11.53
C ASP A 114 -4.10 -40.77 10.64
N TYR A 115 -4.17 -39.44 10.70
CA TYR A 115 -3.33 -38.51 9.95
C TYR A 115 -2.18 -37.96 10.79
N ILE A 116 -1.10 -37.61 10.09
CA ILE A 116 0.03 -36.85 10.64
C ILE A 116 0.36 -35.69 9.70
N ALA A 117 0.41 -34.49 10.27
CA ALA A 117 0.80 -33.26 9.59
C ALA A 117 1.60 -32.38 10.54
N PHE A 118 2.48 -31.53 9.99
CA PHE A 118 3.11 -30.47 10.77
C PHE A 118 2.06 -29.45 11.23
N PRO A 119 2.23 -28.81 12.40
CA PRO A 119 1.37 -27.71 12.82
C PRO A 119 1.33 -26.60 11.78
N ALA A 120 0.15 -26.03 11.56
CA ALA A 120 -0.02 -24.92 10.63
C ALA A 120 -0.13 -23.60 11.38
N GLU A 121 0.62 -22.61 10.91
CA GLU A 121 0.60 -21.27 11.46
C GLU A 121 -0.54 -20.41 10.88
N ILE A 122 -1.26 -19.75 11.77
CA ILE A 122 -2.31 -18.76 11.50
C ILE A 122 -1.89 -17.46 12.19
N LEU A 123 -1.66 -16.41 11.41
CA LEU A 123 -1.43 -15.07 11.90
C LEU A 123 -2.72 -14.26 11.91
N ILE A 124 -3.14 -13.85 13.10
CA ILE A 124 -4.25 -12.91 13.26
C ILE A 124 -3.69 -11.56 13.64
N GLY A 125 -3.82 -10.59 12.74
CA GLY A 125 -3.58 -9.19 13.06
C GLY A 125 -4.77 -8.62 13.82
N VAL A 126 -4.55 -8.07 15.00
CA VAL A 126 -5.56 -7.33 15.76
C VAL A 126 -5.12 -5.86 15.80
N PRO A 127 -5.47 -5.05 14.79
CA PRO A 127 -4.82 -3.77 14.62
C PRO A 127 -5.11 -2.80 15.76
N ASP A 128 -4.09 -2.10 16.25
CA ASP A 128 -4.25 -0.94 17.13
C ASP A 128 -4.98 0.17 16.36
N PRO A 129 -6.14 0.66 16.84
CA PRO A 129 -6.90 1.71 16.15
C PRO A 129 -6.15 3.04 16.03
N LYS A 130 -5.05 3.24 16.78
CA LYS A 130 -4.21 4.44 16.72
C LYS A 130 -3.05 4.32 15.73
N ARG A 131 -2.76 3.12 15.24
CA ARG A 131 -1.68 2.88 14.27
C ARG A 131 -2.27 2.68 12.87
N PRO A 132 -1.76 3.39 11.85
CA PRO A 132 -2.26 3.23 10.49
C PRO A 132 -2.00 1.81 9.96
N ILE A 133 -2.92 1.28 9.15
CA ILE A 133 -2.72 0.05 8.39
C ILE A 133 -2.22 0.41 6.99
N LEU A 134 -1.21 -0.33 6.53
CA LEU A 134 -0.70 -0.28 5.16
C LEU A 134 -0.99 -1.61 4.48
N LEU A 135 -1.76 -1.57 3.41
CA LEU A 135 -1.99 -2.74 2.56
C LEU A 135 -0.87 -2.86 1.54
N VAL A 136 -0.37 -4.08 1.33
CA VAL A 136 0.74 -4.34 0.42
C VAL A 136 0.38 -5.53 -0.44
N GLN A 137 0.06 -5.28 -1.72
CA GLN A 137 -0.01 -6.36 -2.70
C GLN A 137 1.38 -6.96 -2.86
N VAL A 138 1.47 -8.29 -2.98
CA VAL A 138 2.77 -8.95 -3.09
C VAL A 138 3.16 -9.22 -4.54
N ASP A 139 2.23 -9.74 -5.33
CA ASP A 139 2.48 -10.14 -6.71
C ASP A 139 2.90 -8.92 -7.54
N GLN A 140 4.01 -9.04 -8.28
CA GLN A 140 4.65 -7.95 -9.05
C GLN A 140 4.98 -6.66 -8.27
N THR A 141 4.95 -6.68 -6.94
CA THR A 141 5.14 -5.48 -6.09
C THR A 141 6.27 -5.70 -5.09
N VAL A 142 6.15 -6.78 -4.31
CA VAL A 142 7.18 -7.25 -3.38
C VAL A 142 7.93 -8.43 -4.00
N SER A 143 7.25 -9.24 -4.80
CA SER A 143 7.79 -10.37 -5.56
C SER A 143 7.96 -9.98 -7.03
N GLU A 144 9.04 -10.42 -7.67
CA GLU A 144 9.19 -10.31 -9.13
C GLU A 144 8.33 -11.32 -9.89
N ALA A 145 7.81 -12.34 -9.20
CA ALA A 145 6.97 -13.36 -9.83
C ALA A 145 5.55 -12.85 -10.08
N THR A 146 4.97 -13.39 -11.15
CA THR A 146 3.52 -13.40 -11.38
C THR A 146 2.89 -14.64 -10.77
N ASN A 147 1.56 -14.64 -10.60
CA ASN A 147 0.82 -15.86 -10.21
C ASN A 147 1.20 -17.04 -11.12
N LEU A 148 1.27 -16.82 -12.43
CA LEU A 148 1.63 -17.85 -13.43
C LEU A 148 3.02 -18.43 -13.22
N ASP A 149 3.98 -17.65 -12.73
CA ASP A 149 5.32 -18.16 -12.41
C ASP A 149 5.29 -19.10 -11.20
N MET A 150 4.46 -18.81 -10.20
CA MET A 150 4.26 -19.69 -9.04
C MET A 150 3.55 -20.99 -9.44
N PHE A 151 2.57 -20.93 -10.35
CA PHE A 151 1.87 -22.11 -10.87
C PHE A 151 2.75 -23.02 -11.75
N ARG A 152 3.83 -22.51 -12.35
CA ARG A 152 4.72 -23.29 -13.24
C ARG A 152 5.74 -24.16 -12.49
N GLY A 153 5.61 -24.28 -11.17
CA GLY A 153 6.46 -25.16 -10.37
C GLY A 153 7.90 -24.64 -10.20
N LYS A 154 8.12 -23.33 -10.34
CA LYS A 154 9.36 -22.72 -9.84
C LYS A 154 9.43 -22.98 -8.34
N ASP A 155 10.60 -23.40 -7.88
CA ASP A 155 10.83 -23.52 -6.44
C ASP A 155 10.72 -22.12 -5.83
N VAL A 156 9.92 -21.99 -4.79
CA VAL A 156 9.64 -20.73 -4.10
C VAL A 156 10.94 -20.00 -3.76
N LYS A 157 12.00 -20.72 -3.40
CA LYS A 157 13.30 -20.14 -3.07
C LYS A 157 13.93 -19.32 -4.21
N ASP A 158 13.62 -19.67 -5.46
CA ASP A 158 14.18 -19.07 -6.67
C ASP A 158 13.44 -17.80 -7.10
N ILE A 159 12.29 -17.50 -6.48
CA ILE A 159 11.53 -16.28 -6.73
C ILE A 159 12.22 -15.12 -6.01
N ALA A 160 12.70 -14.13 -6.75
CA ALA A 160 13.32 -12.93 -6.20
C ALA A 160 12.27 -11.95 -5.63
N ALA A 161 12.69 -11.20 -4.61
CA ALA A 161 11.93 -10.05 -4.14
C ALA A 161 12.39 -8.81 -4.90
N VAL A 162 11.47 -7.89 -5.16
CA VAL A 162 11.77 -6.61 -5.82
C VAL A 162 12.79 -5.82 -5.00
N ASP A 163 13.74 -5.20 -5.69
CA ASP A 163 14.82 -4.44 -5.06
C ASP A 163 14.30 -3.37 -4.09
N GLY A 164 14.90 -3.31 -2.91
CA GLY A 164 14.55 -2.37 -1.85
C GLY A 164 13.29 -2.73 -1.03
N ALA A 165 12.47 -3.70 -1.47
CA ALA A 165 11.21 -4.06 -0.80
C ALA A 165 11.42 -4.41 0.68
N LYS A 166 12.36 -5.32 0.96
CA LYS A 166 12.67 -5.75 2.32
C LYS A 166 13.04 -4.58 3.23
N GLN A 167 14.02 -3.78 2.82
CA GLN A 167 14.55 -2.68 3.63
C GLN A 167 13.45 -1.65 3.94
N VAL A 168 12.63 -1.29 2.95
CA VAL A 168 11.56 -0.31 3.14
C VAL A 168 10.43 -0.89 3.99
N LEU A 169 10.02 -2.14 3.76
CA LEU A 169 8.98 -2.77 4.57
C LEU A 169 9.41 -2.92 6.04
N GLU A 170 10.68 -3.25 6.32
CA GLU A 170 11.23 -3.27 7.69
C GLU A 170 11.11 -1.90 8.37
N LEU A 171 11.41 -0.81 7.65
CA LEU A 171 11.24 0.55 8.16
C LEU A 171 9.76 0.89 8.39
N LEU A 172 8.87 0.45 7.50
CA LEU A 172 7.44 0.73 7.56
C LEU A 172 6.72 -0.10 8.62
N ALA A 173 7.21 -1.28 8.99
CA ALA A 173 6.60 -2.14 10.01
C ALA A 173 6.54 -1.51 11.41
N SER A 174 7.37 -0.49 11.69
CA SER A 174 7.34 0.26 12.95
C SER A 174 6.17 1.26 13.00
N PRO A 175 6.05 2.25 12.09
CA PRO A 175 4.94 3.19 12.10
C PRO A 175 3.62 2.61 11.58
N TYR A 176 3.64 1.57 10.75
CA TYR A 176 2.44 0.96 10.15
C TYR A 176 2.20 -0.46 10.65
N GLN A 177 0.94 -0.89 10.55
CA GLN A 177 0.52 -2.27 10.68
C GLN A 177 0.38 -2.84 9.28
N LEU A 178 1.32 -3.69 8.87
CA LEU A 178 1.35 -4.24 7.53
C LEU A 178 0.29 -5.35 7.40
N VAL A 179 -0.34 -5.41 6.23
CA VAL A 179 -1.20 -6.52 5.80
C VAL A 179 -0.86 -6.83 4.36
N TYR A 180 -0.44 -8.06 4.09
CA TYR A 180 -0.13 -8.51 2.75
C TYR A 180 -1.39 -8.99 2.06
N LEU A 181 -1.53 -8.62 0.79
CA LEU A 181 -2.55 -9.10 -0.12
C LEU A 181 -1.85 -9.91 -1.22
N THR A 182 -2.51 -10.95 -1.69
CA THR A 182 -2.02 -11.74 -2.82
C THR A 182 -3.18 -12.34 -3.59
N ASP A 183 -2.93 -12.51 -4.87
CA ASP A 183 -3.86 -13.14 -5.81
C ASP A 183 -3.62 -14.64 -5.92
N LEU A 184 -2.75 -15.19 -5.09
CA LEU A 184 -2.56 -16.62 -5.00
C LEU A 184 -3.76 -17.27 -4.33
N GLU A 185 -4.10 -18.47 -4.80
CA GLU A 185 -5.08 -19.32 -4.12
C GLU A 185 -4.56 -19.75 -2.75
N ALA A 186 -5.49 -20.02 -1.83
CA ALA A 186 -5.17 -20.48 -0.48
C ALA A 186 -4.31 -21.76 -0.44
N SER A 187 -4.30 -22.57 -1.51
CA SER A 187 -3.45 -23.75 -1.65
C SER A 187 -1.94 -23.42 -1.63
N PHE A 188 -1.56 -22.19 -1.96
CA PHE A 188 -0.16 -21.73 -1.95
C PHE A 188 0.29 -21.16 -0.61
N THR A 189 -0.60 -21.09 0.39
CA THR A 189 -0.36 -20.34 1.64
C THR A 189 0.93 -20.76 2.34
N SER A 190 1.15 -22.07 2.52
CA SER A 190 2.33 -22.57 3.23
C SER A 190 3.63 -22.25 2.51
N GLY A 191 3.67 -22.43 1.18
CA GLY A 191 4.84 -22.08 0.36
C GLY A 191 5.11 -20.58 0.37
N PHE A 192 4.07 -19.77 0.22
CA PHE A 192 4.18 -18.32 0.21
C PHE A 192 4.62 -17.74 1.57
N LYS A 193 4.10 -18.24 2.69
CA LYS A 193 4.57 -17.83 4.02
C LYS A 193 6.05 -18.19 4.24
N ALA A 194 6.46 -19.38 3.79
CA ALA A 194 7.86 -19.79 3.82
C ALA A 194 8.74 -18.86 2.96
N TRP A 195 8.24 -18.43 1.79
CA TRP A 195 8.89 -17.42 0.95
C TRP A 195 9.14 -16.12 1.71
N LEU A 196 8.09 -15.54 2.31
CA LEU A 196 8.17 -14.28 3.05
C LEU A 196 9.23 -14.37 4.15
N GLN A 197 9.22 -15.46 4.92
CA GLN A 197 10.19 -15.72 5.97
C GLN A 197 11.61 -15.86 5.41
N GLN A 198 11.79 -16.61 4.33
CA GLN A 198 13.10 -16.82 3.69
C GLN A 198 13.69 -15.51 3.15
N LYS A 199 12.85 -14.64 2.57
CA LYS A 199 13.28 -13.31 2.11
C LYS A 199 13.51 -12.33 3.26
N GLY A 200 13.17 -12.72 4.49
CA GLY A 200 13.31 -11.89 5.68
C GLY A 200 12.38 -10.68 5.65
N LEU A 201 11.21 -10.81 5.03
CA LEU A 201 10.20 -9.77 5.04
C LEU A 201 9.54 -9.71 6.43
N PRO A 202 9.08 -8.52 6.88
CA PRO A 202 8.39 -8.39 8.15
C PRO A 202 7.19 -9.33 8.25
N ARG A 203 7.03 -10.00 9.39
CA ARG A 203 5.91 -10.91 9.61
C ARG A 203 4.60 -10.11 9.71
N ALA A 204 3.63 -10.45 8.89
CA ALA A 204 2.30 -9.84 8.87
C ALA A 204 1.25 -10.82 8.33
N PRO A 205 -0.04 -10.64 8.63
CA PRO A 205 -1.11 -11.44 8.05
C PRO A 205 -1.12 -11.34 6.52
N VAL A 206 -1.32 -12.48 5.85
CA VAL A 206 -1.47 -12.56 4.39
C VAL A 206 -2.89 -12.96 4.02
N LEU A 207 -3.58 -12.10 3.25
CA LEU A 207 -4.93 -12.37 2.78
C LEU A 207 -4.88 -12.92 1.34
N PHE A 208 -5.29 -14.18 1.17
CA PHE A 208 -5.27 -14.91 -0.10
C PHE A 208 -6.56 -14.74 -0.89
N TRP A 209 -6.47 -14.93 -2.21
CA TRP A 209 -7.63 -14.92 -3.09
C TRP A 209 -8.53 -16.14 -2.86
N ASP A 210 -9.81 -15.88 -2.65
CA ASP A 210 -10.88 -16.88 -2.65
C ASP A 210 -11.60 -16.93 -4.01
N LEU A 211 -11.10 -17.77 -4.92
CA LEU A 211 -11.67 -17.98 -6.27
C LEU A 211 -13.14 -18.42 -6.26
N SER A 212 -13.62 -19.02 -5.17
CA SER A 212 -15.02 -19.43 -5.06
C SER A 212 -15.99 -18.24 -5.13
N ARG A 213 -15.49 -17.01 -4.89
CA ARG A 213 -16.29 -15.78 -4.80
C ARG A 213 -16.20 -14.88 -6.03
N SER A 214 -15.12 -14.95 -6.81
CA SER A 214 -14.94 -14.10 -7.99
C SER A 214 -13.96 -14.72 -8.98
N LEU A 215 -14.31 -14.66 -10.28
CA LEU A 215 -13.43 -15.05 -11.39
C LEU A 215 -12.52 -13.91 -11.86
N SER A 216 -12.79 -12.67 -11.43
CA SER A 216 -12.02 -11.48 -11.82
C SER A 216 -11.22 -10.95 -10.63
N HIS A 217 -9.92 -10.76 -10.87
CA HIS A 217 -8.98 -10.13 -9.93
C HIS A 217 -9.47 -8.76 -9.46
N ALA A 218 -9.79 -7.87 -10.41
CA ALA A 218 -10.25 -6.52 -10.11
C ALA A 218 -11.49 -6.51 -9.21
N THR A 219 -12.47 -7.37 -9.50
CA THR A 219 -13.71 -7.49 -8.71
C THR A 219 -13.46 -8.06 -7.33
N TYR A 220 -12.55 -9.04 -7.23
CA TYR A 220 -12.14 -9.59 -5.94
C TYR A 220 -11.45 -8.54 -5.08
N MET A 221 -10.44 -7.84 -5.61
CA MET A 221 -9.71 -6.81 -4.90
C MET A 221 -10.63 -5.68 -4.45
N GLN A 222 -11.48 -5.15 -5.33
CA GLN A 222 -12.45 -4.13 -4.94
C GLN A 222 -13.32 -4.59 -3.77
N SER A 223 -13.90 -5.80 -3.84
CA SER A 223 -14.74 -6.34 -2.76
C SER A 223 -13.96 -6.55 -1.46
N LEU A 224 -12.71 -7.02 -1.56
CA LEU A 224 -11.84 -7.22 -0.40
C LEU A 224 -11.49 -5.89 0.26
N ILE A 225 -11.04 -4.91 -0.53
CA ILE A 225 -10.66 -3.58 -0.03
C ILE A 225 -11.88 -2.84 0.52
N GLU A 226 -13.04 -2.97 -0.10
CA GLU A 226 -14.29 -2.40 0.40
C GLU A 226 -14.58 -2.89 1.83
N ARG A 227 -14.61 -4.22 2.00
CA ARG A 227 -14.85 -4.86 3.30
C ARG A 227 -13.78 -4.43 4.31
N LEU A 228 -12.51 -4.50 3.92
CA LEU A 228 -11.40 -4.12 4.81
C LEU A 228 -11.51 -2.66 5.23
N SER A 229 -11.88 -1.75 4.34
CA SER A 229 -11.98 -0.32 4.64
C SER A 229 -13.19 0.00 5.54
N GLN A 230 -14.29 -0.73 5.39
CA GLN A 230 -15.44 -0.65 6.30
C GLN A 230 -15.08 -1.15 7.70
N ASP A 231 -14.35 -2.26 7.78
CA ASP A 231 -13.97 -2.84 9.05
C ASP A 231 -12.83 -2.06 9.73
N PHE A 232 -11.84 -1.61 8.98
CA PHE A 232 -10.60 -1.02 9.48
C PHE A 232 -10.40 0.38 8.88
N PRO A 233 -11.11 1.41 9.39
CA PRO A 233 -11.04 2.78 8.88
C PRO A 233 -9.66 3.44 9.04
N GLN A 234 -8.75 2.82 9.78
CA GLN A 234 -7.36 3.22 9.90
C GLN A 234 -6.45 2.72 8.76
N ILE A 235 -7.00 2.07 7.72
CA ILE A 235 -6.28 1.83 6.46
C ILE A 235 -6.04 3.18 5.80
N VAL A 236 -4.76 3.53 5.60
CA VAL A 236 -4.38 4.86 5.12
C VAL A 236 -3.85 4.86 3.70
N ALA A 237 -3.26 3.74 3.27
CA ALA A 237 -2.68 3.58 1.96
C ALA A 237 -2.63 2.10 1.58
N GLY A 238 -2.54 1.86 0.27
CA GLY A 238 -2.18 0.57 -0.30
C GLY A 238 -1.09 0.73 -1.35
N VAL A 239 -0.22 -0.27 -1.46
CA VAL A 239 0.85 -0.36 -2.47
C VAL A 239 0.59 -1.56 -3.35
N GLY A 240 0.62 -1.37 -4.67
CA GLY A 240 0.52 -2.45 -5.65
C GLY A 240 1.32 -2.18 -6.91
N GLY A 241 1.55 -3.22 -7.70
CA GLY A 241 2.36 -3.17 -8.92
C GLY A 241 1.56 -2.76 -10.14
N GLN A 242 0.22 -2.80 -10.06
CA GLN A 242 -0.67 -2.50 -11.17
C GLN A 242 -1.58 -1.30 -10.86
N THR A 243 -2.00 -0.59 -11.92
CA THR A 243 -2.95 0.53 -11.82
C THR A 243 -4.25 0.10 -11.15
N VAL A 244 -4.75 -1.11 -11.43
CA VAL A 244 -5.97 -1.66 -10.83
C VAL A 244 -5.89 -1.80 -9.31
N ASP A 245 -4.74 -2.16 -8.76
CA ASP A 245 -4.53 -2.24 -7.31
C ASP A 245 -4.64 -0.84 -6.69
N GLY A 246 -3.92 0.13 -7.29
CA GLY A 246 -3.94 1.54 -6.89
C GLY A 246 -5.36 2.12 -6.90
N LEU A 247 -6.14 1.82 -7.94
CA LEU A 247 -7.54 2.26 -8.05
C LEU A 247 -8.42 1.65 -6.97
N ALA A 248 -8.26 0.36 -6.66
CA ALA A 248 -9.04 -0.30 -5.61
C ALA A 248 -8.84 0.43 -4.25
N TYR A 249 -7.58 0.76 -3.90
CA TYR A 249 -7.29 1.52 -2.69
C TYR A 249 -7.90 2.93 -2.72
N LEU A 250 -7.75 3.62 -3.85
CA LEU A 250 -8.22 4.99 -4.04
C LEU A 250 -9.76 5.11 -3.91
N GLU A 251 -10.50 4.16 -4.48
CA GLU A 251 -11.98 4.16 -4.51
C GLU A 251 -12.59 3.97 -3.12
N HIS A 252 -11.89 3.24 -2.25
CA HIS A 252 -12.28 2.96 -0.87
C HIS A 252 -11.62 3.89 0.16
N GLY A 253 -11.07 5.02 -0.28
CA GLY A 253 -10.67 6.13 0.59
C GLY A 253 -9.27 6.00 1.19
N ALA A 254 -8.45 5.06 0.72
CA ALA A 254 -7.02 5.03 1.00
C ALA A 254 -6.24 5.80 -0.08
N ALA A 255 -4.96 6.09 0.17
CA ALA A 255 -4.05 6.51 -0.89
C ALA A 255 -3.62 5.29 -1.72
N GLY A 256 -3.72 5.37 -3.04
CA GLY A 256 -3.24 4.32 -3.95
C GLY A 256 -1.84 4.64 -4.47
N ILE A 257 -0.87 3.78 -4.15
CA ILE A 257 0.52 3.88 -4.64
C ILE A 257 0.75 2.74 -5.63
N VAL A 258 1.13 3.08 -6.86
CA VAL A 258 1.45 2.13 -7.93
C VAL A 258 2.96 2.10 -8.13
N LEU A 259 3.58 0.96 -7.81
CA LEU A 259 4.99 0.69 -8.00
C LEU A 259 5.21 0.12 -9.41
N ALA A 260 5.39 1.01 -10.38
CA ALA A 260 5.60 0.65 -11.78
C ALA A 260 6.46 1.68 -12.50
N ASP A 261 7.43 1.19 -13.26
CA ASP A 261 8.26 2.04 -14.11
C ASP A 261 7.43 2.68 -15.23
N GLU A 262 6.45 1.98 -15.78
CA GLU A 262 5.55 2.46 -16.83
C GLU A 262 4.12 1.96 -16.51
N PRO A 263 3.32 2.72 -15.75
CA PRO A 263 1.95 2.32 -15.46
C PRO A 263 1.08 2.43 -16.71
N ASP A 264 -0.01 1.67 -16.74
CA ASP A 264 -1.03 1.81 -17.78
C ASP A 264 -1.65 3.21 -17.73
N GLU A 265 -1.42 4.01 -18.78
CA GLU A 265 -1.88 5.39 -18.88
C GLU A 265 -3.39 5.50 -19.14
N ASP A 266 -4.00 4.48 -19.76
CA ASP A 266 -5.43 4.51 -20.13
C ASP A 266 -6.33 4.50 -18.88
N ASP A 267 -5.89 3.82 -17.83
CA ASP A 267 -6.59 3.71 -16.54
C ASP A 267 -6.02 4.65 -15.45
N TRP A 268 -5.03 5.48 -15.78
CA TRP A 268 -4.35 6.32 -14.80
C TRP A 268 -5.25 7.45 -14.29
N ARG A 269 -5.40 7.55 -12.96
CA ARG A 269 -6.03 8.70 -12.30
C ARG A 269 -4.98 9.60 -11.68
N VAL A 270 -5.19 10.90 -11.79
CA VAL A 270 -4.26 11.92 -11.26
C VAL A 270 -4.10 11.88 -9.73
N GLU A 271 -5.03 11.24 -9.02
CA GLU A 271 -4.93 10.97 -7.58
C GLU A 271 -4.07 9.74 -7.24
N LEU A 272 -3.69 8.90 -8.21
CA LEU A 272 -2.74 7.81 -7.98
C LEU A 272 -1.32 8.35 -7.83
N LEU A 273 -0.55 7.69 -6.97
CA LEU A 273 0.83 8.04 -6.70
C LEU A 273 1.73 7.02 -7.41
N ARG A 274 2.52 7.48 -8.39
CA ARG A 274 3.47 6.63 -9.11
C ARG A 274 4.79 6.55 -8.35
N ALA A 275 5.21 5.34 -8.01
CA ALA A 275 6.53 5.02 -7.49
C ALA A 275 7.32 4.22 -8.54
N SER A 276 8.59 4.58 -8.76
CA SER A 276 9.51 3.77 -9.58
C SER A 276 10.36 2.82 -8.73
N SER A 277 10.37 3.03 -7.42
CA SER A 277 11.10 2.22 -6.47
C SER A 277 10.40 2.17 -5.11
N TRP A 278 10.76 1.19 -4.29
CA TRP A 278 10.32 1.16 -2.90
C TRP A 278 10.76 2.40 -2.09
N GLN A 279 11.84 3.06 -2.49
CA GLN A 279 12.26 4.31 -1.86
C GLN A 279 11.27 5.45 -2.17
N ASP A 280 10.70 5.49 -3.37
CA ASP A 280 9.63 6.44 -3.71
C ASP A 280 8.36 6.16 -2.90
N VAL A 281 8.01 4.87 -2.71
CA VAL A 281 6.89 4.46 -1.84
C VAL A 281 7.06 5.05 -0.43
N LEU A 282 8.26 4.93 0.15
CA LEU A 282 8.56 5.54 1.45
C LEU A 282 8.40 7.07 1.42
N GLY A 283 8.87 7.73 0.37
CA GLY A 283 8.71 9.17 0.16
C GLY A 283 7.24 9.59 0.09
N HIS A 284 6.41 8.87 -0.66
CA HIS A 284 4.97 9.10 -0.75
C HIS A 284 4.28 8.93 0.60
N LEU A 285 4.59 7.87 1.36
CA LEU A 285 4.00 7.65 2.68
C LEU A 285 4.36 8.77 3.68
N ALA A 286 5.59 9.26 3.64
CA ALA A 286 6.01 10.43 4.42
C ALA A 286 5.22 11.69 4.05
N LEU A 287 4.99 11.92 2.74
CA LEU A 287 4.21 13.06 2.25
C LEU A 287 2.72 12.95 2.58
N ILE A 288 2.13 11.74 2.57
CA ILE A 288 0.76 11.51 3.02
C ILE A 288 0.61 11.88 4.50
N TYR A 289 1.57 11.46 5.33
CA TYR A 289 1.57 11.79 6.76
C TYR A 289 1.71 13.30 7.01
N GLU A 290 2.57 13.97 6.25
CA GLU A 290 2.73 15.42 6.36
C GLU A 290 1.50 16.19 5.85
N ALA A 291 0.87 15.72 4.76
CA ALA A 291 -0.38 16.28 4.25
C ALA A 291 -1.49 16.20 5.30
N GLU A 292 -1.59 15.11 6.06
CA GLU A 292 -2.55 15.00 7.16
C GLU A 292 -2.35 16.11 8.22
N LYS A 293 -1.10 16.37 8.62
CA LYS A 293 -0.79 17.44 9.58
C LYS A 293 -1.14 18.81 9.03
N LEU A 294 -0.76 19.08 7.78
CA LEU A 294 -1.05 20.34 7.12
C LEU A 294 -2.55 20.56 6.96
N LEU A 295 -3.32 19.51 6.66
CA LEU A 295 -4.78 19.58 6.59
C LEU A 295 -5.41 19.89 7.95
N LYS A 296 -4.90 19.31 9.04
CA LYS A 296 -5.35 19.66 10.41
C LYS A 296 -5.07 21.12 10.76
N VAL A 297 -3.96 21.68 10.29
CA VAL A 297 -3.66 23.12 10.43
C VAL A 297 -4.59 23.95 9.54
N ALA A 298 -4.82 23.51 8.30
CA ALA A 298 -5.71 24.16 7.34
C ALA A 298 -7.18 24.19 7.80
N SER A 299 -7.61 23.21 8.58
CA SER A 299 -8.95 23.14 9.16
C SER A 299 -9.12 23.91 10.48
N GLY A 300 -8.05 24.54 10.99
CA GLY A 300 -8.09 25.31 12.24
C GLY A 300 -8.64 26.73 12.08
N GLU A 301 -8.83 27.43 13.22
CA GLU A 301 -9.41 28.79 13.25
C GLU A 301 -8.42 29.90 12.82
N ASP A 302 -7.11 29.65 12.92
CA ASP A 302 -6.07 30.63 12.55
C ASP A 302 -5.93 30.72 11.03
N SER A 303 -6.61 31.70 10.44
CA SER A 303 -6.69 31.89 8.98
C SER A 303 -5.33 32.10 8.31
N ALA A 304 -4.36 32.71 9.00
CA ALA A 304 -3.02 32.92 8.47
C ALA A 304 -2.25 31.61 8.37
N LYS A 305 -2.31 30.79 9.43
CA LYS A 305 -1.70 29.44 9.41
C LYS A 305 -2.41 28.52 8.42
N ALA A 306 -3.74 28.57 8.36
CA ALA A 306 -4.52 27.76 7.44
C ALA A 306 -4.15 28.06 5.98
N LYS A 307 -4.05 29.34 5.61
CA LYS A 307 -3.59 29.76 4.29
C LYS A 307 -2.18 29.24 4.00
N ALA A 308 -1.24 29.41 4.93
CA ALA A 308 0.14 28.94 4.74
C ALA A 308 0.23 27.42 4.54
N ALA A 309 -0.58 26.64 5.25
CA ALA A 309 -0.65 25.19 5.10
C ALA A 309 -1.22 24.79 3.73
N ILE A 310 -2.30 25.43 3.29
CA ILE A 310 -2.89 25.22 1.96
C ILE A 310 -1.87 25.53 0.86
N ASP A 311 -1.19 26.68 0.96
CA ASP A 311 -0.18 27.10 -0.02
C ASP A 311 0.99 26.12 -0.06
N THR A 312 1.41 25.59 1.09
CA THR A 312 2.45 24.55 1.17
C THR A 312 2.04 23.28 0.44
N MET A 313 0.81 22.79 0.65
CA MET A 313 0.31 21.60 -0.05
C MET A 313 0.16 21.83 -1.56
N CYS A 314 -0.29 23.01 -1.98
CA CYS A 314 -0.47 23.33 -3.39
C CYS A 314 0.86 23.40 -4.16
N ARG A 315 1.99 23.66 -3.49
CA ARG A 315 3.33 23.66 -4.13
C ARG A 315 3.76 22.29 -4.66
N VAL A 316 3.21 21.21 -4.11
CA VAL A 316 3.44 19.84 -4.58
C VAL A 316 2.94 19.67 -6.03
N GLY A 317 1.89 20.42 -6.42
CA GLY A 317 1.25 20.29 -7.73
C GLY A 317 0.34 19.06 -7.81
N LEU A 318 0.15 18.52 -9.01
CA LEU A 318 -0.75 17.39 -9.27
C LEU A 318 -0.59 16.20 -8.31
N PRO A 319 0.62 15.70 -7.96
CA PRO A 319 0.77 14.61 -6.99
C PRO A 319 0.17 14.91 -5.62
N GLY A 320 0.06 16.19 -5.26
CA GLY A 320 -0.58 16.65 -4.03
C GLY A 320 -2.05 16.23 -3.92
N LYS A 321 -2.73 15.99 -5.05
CA LYS A 321 -4.10 15.46 -5.05
C LYS A 321 -4.16 14.07 -4.43
N GLY A 322 -3.22 13.18 -4.75
CA GLY A 322 -3.15 11.84 -4.15
C GLY A 322 -2.92 11.89 -2.64
N TYR A 323 -2.08 12.82 -2.17
CA TYR A 323 -1.81 12.97 -0.73
C TYR A 323 -3.01 13.47 0.09
N VAL A 324 -3.91 14.24 -0.52
CA VAL A 324 -5.10 14.77 0.18
C VAL A 324 -6.38 13.96 -0.09
N HIS A 325 -6.39 13.09 -1.11
CA HIS A 325 -7.60 12.42 -1.59
C HIS A 325 -8.35 11.68 -0.48
N ARG A 326 -7.65 10.88 0.33
CA ARG A 326 -8.25 10.11 1.43
C ARG A 326 -9.04 10.96 2.42
N PHE A 327 -8.65 12.22 2.60
CA PHE A 327 -9.29 13.11 3.56
C PHE A 327 -10.54 13.80 3.02
N ARG A 328 -10.79 13.76 1.70
CA ARG A 328 -11.98 14.38 1.07
C ARG A 328 -13.30 13.79 1.55
N ARG A 329 -13.27 12.54 2.05
CA ARG A 329 -14.40 11.82 2.65
C ARG A 329 -14.21 11.59 4.15
N SER A 330 -13.35 12.38 4.80
CA SER A 330 -13.15 12.32 6.24
C SER A 330 -14.47 12.49 6.99
N ALA A 331 -14.64 11.74 8.08
CA ALA A 331 -15.76 11.93 9.00
C ALA A 331 -15.70 13.28 9.73
N ASP A 332 -14.54 13.93 9.78
CA ASP A 332 -14.37 15.32 10.18
C ASP A 332 -14.68 16.26 8.98
N PRO A 333 -15.80 17.02 9.02
CA PRO A 333 -16.20 17.89 7.92
C PRO A 333 -15.19 19.01 7.63
N SER A 334 -14.48 19.50 8.65
CA SER A 334 -13.51 20.58 8.50
C SER A 334 -12.28 20.10 7.74
N LEU A 335 -11.82 18.89 8.07
CA LEU A 335 -10.74 18.22 7.37
C LEU A 335 -11.13 17.90 5.92
N ALA A 336 -12.36 17.41 5.70
CA ALA A 336 -12.87 17.14 4.37
C ALA A 336 -12.99 18.39 3.51
N LEU A 337 -13.45 19.51 4.08
CA LEU A 337 -13.51 20.79 3.40
C LEU A 337 -12.11 21.29 3.01
N ALA A 338 -11.15 21.23 3.93
CA ALA A 338 -9.76 21.61 3.67
C ALA A 338 -9.14 20.76 2.53
N ALA A 339 -9.36 19.44 2.56
CA ALA A 339 -8.86 18.54 1.52
C ALA A 339 -9.47 18.81 0.14
N ASN A 340 -10.78 19.07 0.08
CA ASN A 340 -11.46 19.44 -1.17
C ASN A 340 -10.99 20.81 -1.69
N LEU A 341 -10.76 21.78 -0.80
CA LEU A 341 -10.22 23.09 -1.17
C LEU A 341 -8.81 22.97 -1.77
N VAL A 342 -7.91 22.22 -1.12
CA VAL A 342 -6.55 21.97 -1.61
C VAL A 342 -6.58 21.27 -2.97
N SER A 343 -7.37 20.19 -3.09
CA SER A 343 -7.50 19.47 -4.34
C SER A 343 -8.07 20.36 -5.47
N GLY A 344 -9.06 21.20 -5.17
CA GLY A 344 -9.63 22.14 -6.14
C GLY A 344 -8.62 23.21 -6.58
N LYS A 345 -7.86 23.75 -5.63
CA LYS A 345 -6.80 24.74 -5.90
C LYS A 345 -5.67 24.15 -6.75
N ILE A 346 -5.27 22.90 -6.50
CA ILE A 346 -4.30 22.20 -7.35
C ILE A 346 -4.83 22.06 -8.78
N SER A 347 -6.06 21.57 -8.96
CA SER A 347 -6.66 21.44 -10.30
C SER A 347 -6.77 22.78 -11.03
N ALA A 348 -7.16 23.85 -10.32
CA ALA A 348 -7.25 25.18 -10.90
C ALA A 348 -5.88 25.74 -11.31
N ASN A 349 -4.85 25.50 -10.50
CA ASN A 349 -3.47 25.89 -10.82
C ASN A 349 -2.94 25.13 -12.04
N GLU A 350 -3.25 23.84 -12.16
CA GLU A 350 -2.82 23.05 -13.32
C GLU A 350 -3.50 23.52 -14.59
N ALA A 351 -4.83 23.66 -14.59
CA ALA A 351 -5.57 24.17 -15.73
C ALA A 351 -5.10 25.57 -16.14
N PHE A 352 -4.73 26.42 -15.16
CA PHE A 352 -4.14 27.71 -15.47
C PHE A 352 -2.76 27.56 -16.09
N ALA A 353 -1.88 26.71 -15.56
CA ALA A 353 -0.55 26.46 -16.11
C ALA A 353 -0.60 25.91 -17.55
N GLU A 354 -1.53 24.99 -17.86
CA GLU A 354 -1.75 24.46 -19.20
C GLU A 354 -2.24 25.53 -20.20
N SER A 355 -2.93 26.56 -19.72
CA SER A 355 -3.38 27.68 -20.57
C SER A 355 -2.27 28.68 -20.90
N LEU A 356 -1.12 28.58 -20.24
CA LEU A 356 0.01 29.48 -20.46
C LEU A 356 0.76 29.09 -21.73
N ASP A 357 1.17 30.11 -22.48
CA ASP A 357 1.87 29.95 -23.75
C ASP A 357 3.34 30.36 -23.62
N ALA A 358 4.23 29.43 -23.98
CA ALA A 358 5.68 29.58 -23.97
C ALA A 358 6.30 29.30 -25.36
N SER A 359 5.51 29.39 -26.43
CA SER A 359 5.95 29.11 -27.80
C SER A 359 6.90 30.18 -28.37
N ASP A 360 6.90 31.39 -27.81
CA ASP A 360 7.83 32.47 -28.17
C ASP A 360 8.17 33.33 -26.94
N PRO A 361 9.25 34.13 -26.97
CA PRO A 361 9.71 34.85 -25.78
C PRO A 361 8.73 35.94 -25.30
N ALA A 362 7.96 36.55 -26.21
CA ALA A 362 6.96 37.55 -25.83
C ALA A 362 5.73 36.88 -25.17
N ARG A 363 5.31 35.72 -25.68
CA ARG A 363 4.26 34.90 -25.05
C ARG A 363 4.69 34.36 -23.70
N ALA A 364 5.91 33.87 -23.56
CA ALA A 364 6.46 33.44 -22.27
C ALA A 364 6.47 34.58 -21.24
N LEU A 365 6.84 35.80 -21.64
CA LEU A 365 6.73 36.97 -20.78
C LEU A 365 5.27 37.28 -20.42
N ALA A 366 4.36 37.28 -21.39
CA ALA A 366 2.94 37.53 -21.14
C ALA A 366 2.34 36.50 -20.16
N SER A 367 2.70 35.24 -20.32
CA SER A 367 2.35 34.14 -19.43
C SER A 367 2.90 34.34 -18.01
N LEU A 368 4.15 34.79 -17.87
CA LEU A 368 4.72 35.14 -16.56
C LEU A 368 3.96 36.28 -15.89
N LEU A 369 3.61 37.33 -16.64
CA LEU A 369 2.85 38.46 -16.12
C LEU A 369 1.43 38.05 -15.71
N ALA A 370 0.78 37.16 -16.48
CA ALA A 370 -0.50 36.57 -16.13
C ALA A 370 -0.39 35.72 -14.86
N ALA A 371 0.64 34.89 -14.76
CA ALA A 371 0.91 34.06 -13.59
C ALA A 371 1.20 34.89 -12.33
N TRP A 372 1.91 36.02 -12.44
CA TRP A 372 2.08 36.94 -11.31
C TRP A 372 0.78 37.60 -10.86
N ARG A 373 -0.12 37.89 -11.80
CA ARG A 373 -1.38 38.57 -11.50
C ARG A 373 -2.44 37.66 -10.90
N TYR A 374 -2.54 36.44 -11.42
CA TYR A 374 -3.67 35.54 -11.15
C TYR A 374 -3.26 34.16 -10.64
N GLY A 375 -1.98 33.82 -10.72
CA GLY A 375 -1.46 32.50 -10.40
C GLY A 375 -0.89 32.40 -9.00
N GLU A 376 -0.65 31.15 -8.62
CA GLU A 376 0.07 30.80 -7.40
C GLU A 376 1.55 30.56 -7.69
N ALA A 377 2.38 30.49 -6.64
CA ALA A 377 3.82 30.22 -6.78
C ALA A 377 4.14 28.95 -7.57
N SER A 378 3.28 27.93 -7.50
CA SER A 378 3.43 26.70 -8.30
C SER A 378 3.28 26.94 -9.81
N VAL A 379 2.36 27.82 -10.21
CA VAL A 379 2.12 28.21 -11.61
C VAL A 379 3.26 29.07 -12.11
N VAL A 380 3.71 30.03 -11.31
CA VAL A 380 4.91 30.83 -11.64
C VAL A 380 6.11 29.90 -11.82
N GLY A 381 6.29 28.93 -10.93
CA GLY A 381 7.35 27.94 -10.99
C GLY A 381 7.42 27.15 -12.31
N SER A 382 6.29 26.79 -12.92
CA SER A 382 6.27 25.96 -14.15
C SER A 382 6.80 26.70 -15.39
N LEU A 383 6.80 28.03 -15.35
CA LEU A 383 7.36 28.89 -16.41
C LEU A 383 8.88 29.04 -16.34
N TYR A 384 9.47 28.78 -15.17
CA TYR A 384 10.92 28.89 -15.00
C TYR A 384 11.64 27.67 -15.57
N ARG A 385 12.86 27.87 -16.05
CA ARG A 385 13.75 26.78 -16.46
C ARG A 385 14.04 25.86 -15.28
N GLU A 386 14.35 26.46 -14.14
CA GLU A 386 14.50 25.77 -12.86
C GLU A 386 13.26 26.02 -12.01
N ARG A 387 12.37 25.03 -11.96
CA ARG A 387 11.08 25.16 -11.24
C ARG A 387 11.26 25.62 -9.79
N GLY A 388 12.28 25.11 -9.09
CA GLY A 388 12.58 25.48 -7.70
C GLY A 388 12.85 26.97 -7.52
N VAL A 389 13.56 27.59 -8.46
CA VAL A 389 13.82 29.04 -8.46
C VAL A 389 12.52 29.80 -8.64
N GLY A 390 11.67 29.40 -9.59
CA GLY A 390 10.40 30.07 -9.85
C GLY A 390 9.39 29.95 -8.69
N VAL A 391 9.35 28.82 -7.98
CA VAL A 391 8.50 28.64 -6.79
C VAL A 391 8.95 29.54 -5.62
N GLN A 392 10.23 29.87 -5.55
CA GLN A 392 10.80 30.75 -4.53
C GLN A 392 10.81 32.24 -4.95
N ALA A 393 10.59 32.52 -6.24
CA ALA A 393 10.62 33.87 -6.76
C ALA A 393 9.47 34.71 -6.12
N PRO A 394 9.76 35.92 -5.61
CA PRO A 394 8.71 36.78 -5.08
C PRO A 394 7.75 37.16 -6.19
N ILE A 395 6.45 37.00 -5.93
CA ILE A 395 5.40 37.45 -6.84
C ILE A 395 5.15 38.94 -6.57
N PRO A 396 5.51 39.86 -7.49
CA PRO A 396 5.27 41.28 -7.29
C PRO A 396 3.76 41.57 -7.42
N PRO A 397 3.23 42.56 -6.69
CA PRO A 397 1.90 43.08 -6.99
C PRO A 397 1.92 43.70 -8.39
N VAL A 398 1.02 43.25 -9.27
CA VAL A 398 0.95 43.73 -10.66
C VAL A 398 -0.50 43.87 -11.11
N GLU A 399 -0.89 45.09 -11.47
CA GLU A 399 -2.17 45.40 -12.11
C GLU A 399 -2.00 45.64 -13.60
N ARG A 400 -0.87 46.23 -13.99
CA ARG A 400 -0.49 46.51 -15.37
C ARG A 400 1.03 46.37 -15.54
N ALA A 401 1.46 45.96 -16.73
CA ALA A 401 2.87 45.87 -17.07
C ALA A 401 3.15 46.55 -18.42
N GLU A 402 4.31 47.18 -18.53
CA GLU A 402 4.78 47.84 -19.75
C GLU A 402 6.16 47.32 -20.13
N VAL A 403 6.33 46.87 -21.37
CA VAL A 403 7.65 46.48 -21.88
C VAL A 403 8.40 47.75 -22.29
N LEU A 404 9.44 48.09 -21.52
CA LEU A 404 10.28 49.26 -21.76
C LEU A 404 11.35 48.99 -22.80
N ASN A 405 11.90 47.77 -22.81
CA ASN A 405 12.95 47.37 -23.73
C ASN A 405 12.90 45.86 -23.99
N ARG A 406 13.27 45.46 -25.21
CA ARG A 406 13.54 44.07 -25.59
C ARG A 406 14.92 44.03 -26.24
N SER A 407 15.80 43.18 -25.73
CA SER A 407 17.12 42.92 -26.32
C SER A 407 17.38 41.43 -26.41
N GLU A 408 18.12 41.01 -27.43
CA GLU A 408 18.50 39.63 -27.68
C GLU A 408 20.04 39.57 -27.66
N PRO A 409 20.66 39.45 -26.48
CA PRO A 409 22.12 39.50 -26.36
C PRO A 409 22.83 38.36 -27.08
N GLU A 410 22.16 37.21 -27.20
CA GLU A 410 22.64 36.01 -27.91
C GLU A 410 21.44 35.22 -28.45
N PRO A 411 21.61 34.43 -29.53
CA PRO A 411 20.55 33.60 -30.08
C PRO A 411 19.93 32.70 -29.01
N GLY A 412 18.60 32.64 -28.95
CA GLY A 412 17.88 31.83 -27.97
C GLY A 412 17.82 32.45 -26.57
N ARG A 413 18.24 33.70 -26.39
CA ARG A 413 18.12 34.42 -25.11
C ARG A 413 17.57 35.83 -25.33
N VAL A 414 16.42 36.11 -24.72
CA VAL A 414 15.78 37.42 -24.78
C VAL A 414 15.69 38.02 -23.39
N VAL A 415 16.07 39.29 -23.29
CA VAL A 415 16.00 40.07 -22.05
C VAL A 415 14.98 41.18 -22.24
N PHE A 416 13.95 41.18 -21.39
CA PHE A 416 12.94 42.21 -21.32
C PHE A 416 13.18 43.11 -20.11
N LYS A 417 13.11 44.42 -20.32
CA LYS A 417 12.94 45.36 -19.20
C LYS A 417 11.48 45.71 -19.11
N VAL A 418 10.85 45.38 -17.99
CA VAL A 418 9.42 45.62 -17.76
C VAL A 418 9.22 46.58 -16.60
N ARG A 419 8.21 47.43 -16.72
CA ARG A 419 7.69 48.25 -15.63
C ARG A 419 6.37 47.66 -15.17
N LEU A 420 6.32 47.23 -13.92
CA LEU A 420 5.14 46.71 -13.25
C LEU A 420 4.49 47.86 -12.47
N LEU A 421 3.18 48.01 -12.59
CA LEU A 421 2.37 49.05 -11.97
C LEU A 421 1.35 48.41 -11.03
N ALA A 422 1.25 48.91 -9.80
CA ALA A 422 0.23 48.55 -8.82
C ALA A 422 -0.20 49.80 -8.06
N GLY A 423 -1.37 50.35 -8.38
CA GLY A 423 -1.78 51.67 -7.88
C GLY A 423 -0.81 52.79 -8.32
N SER A 424 -0.29 53.55 -7.35
CA SER A 424 0.72 54.61 -7.60
C SER A 424 2.15 54.09 -7.71
N ASP A 425 2.39 52.83 -7.34
CA ASP A 425 3.73 52.27 -7.25
C ASP A 425 4.17 51.70 -8.60
N ALA A 426 5.44 51.94 -8.94
CA ALA A 426 6.05 51.44 -10.16
C ALA A 426 7.35 50.71 -9.83
N LEU A 427 7.48 49.46 -10.31
CA LEU A 427 8.62 48.61 -10.09
C LEU A 427 9.22 48.20 -11.43
N GLN A 428 10.51 48.40 -11.63
CA GLN A 428 11.20 47.91 -12.83
C GLN A 428 11.84 46.56 -12.55
N ARG A 429 11.71 45.65 -13.51
CA ARG A 429 12.32 44.31 -13.47
C ARG A 429 12.97 44.00 -14.81
N GLN A 430 14.03 43.21 -14.77
CA GLN A 430 14.65 42.61 -15.93
C GLN A 430 14.31 41.12 -15.97
N VAL A 431 13.56 40.69 -16.98
CA VAL A 431 13.15 39.30 -17.16
C VAL A 431 14.00 38.68 -18.27
N THR A 432 14.75 37.63 -17.94
CA THR A 432 15.51 36.85 -18.91
C THR A 432 14.73 35.61 -19.29
N VAL A 433 14.50 35.41 -20.58
CA VAL A 433 13.83 34.25 -21.16
C VAL A 433 14.81 33.52 -22.09
N VAL A 434 14.87 32.20 -21.99
CA VAL A 434 15.78 31.35 -22.77
C VAL A 434 15.00 30.26 -23.48
N ASP A 435 15.39 29.93 -24.71
CA ASP A 435 14.91 28.76 -25.41
C ASP A 435 15.50 27.49 -24.78
N THR A 436 14.65 26.54 -24.44
CA THR A 436 15.01 25.21 -23.92
C THR A 436 14.28 24.18 -24.77
N ASP A 437 14.98 23.66 -25.78
CA ASP A 437 14.49 22.63 -26.69
C ASP A 437 13.15 22.99 -27.39
N GLY A 438 13.00 24.26 -27.80
CA GLY A 438 11.82 24.76 -28.50
C GLY A 438 10.74 25.33 -27.60
N ALA A 439 10.96 25.38 -26.28
CA ALA A 439 10.09 26.04 -25.32
C ALA A 439 10.81 27.20 -24.61
N TRP A 440 10.23 28.39 -24.61
CA TRP A 440 10.81 29.57 -23.98
C TRP A 440 10.53 29.61 -22.47
N LYS A 441 11.58 29.53 -21.65
CA LYS A 441 11.51 29.44 -20.19
C LYS A 441 12.13 30.65 -19.51
N ILE A 442 11.61 31.03 -18.35
CA ILE A 442 12.17 32.12 -17.54
C ILE A 442 13.47 31.63 -16.88
N ALA A 443 14.58 32.27 -17.21
CA ALA A 443 15.89 31.98 -16.62
C ALA A 443 16.17 32.79 -15.36
N GLY A 444 15.57 33.98 -15.23
CA GLY A 444 15.76 34.84 -14.08
C GLY A 444 14.98 36.14 -14.16
N VAL A 445 14.73 36.74 -12.99
CA VAL A 445 14.07 38.03 -12.83
C VAL A 445 14.86 38.85 -11.83
N GLU A 446 15.38 40.01 -12.26
CA GLU A 446 16.20 40.93 -11.46
C GLU A 446 15.50 42.27 -11.21
#